data_AF-A0A969VY62-F1
#
_entry.id   AF-A0A969VY62-F1
#
_cell.length_a   1.000
_cell.length_b   1.000
_cell.length_c   1.000
_cell.angle_alpha   90.00
_cell.angle_beta   90.00
_cell.angle_gamma   90.00
#
_symmetry.space_group_name_H-M   'P 1'
#
loop_
_entity.id
_entity.type
_entity.pdbx_description
1 polymer ?
#
loop_
_entity_poly.entity_id
_entity_poly.type
_entity_poly.pdbx_seq_one_letter_code
_entity_poly.pdbx_strand_id
1 'polypeptide(L)' 'MRRRNAAFRRKTNTYTKSKENLQRTLDVFWLVHNFVRVHFTTKVVHAVKLGILATEISWSQLLTMRYAI' A
#
# COMPACT_ATOMS: atom_id res chain seq x y z
N MET A 1 6.59 -4.52 6.29
CA MET A 1 5.32 -5.28 6.43
C MET A 1 5.48 -6.71 6.96
N ARG A 2 6.47 -7.50 6.50
CA ARG A 2 6.64 -8.91 6.91
C ARG A 2 6.61 -9.16 8.43
N ARG A 3 7.18 -8.26 9.22
CA ARG A 3 7.21 -8.33 10.69
C ARG A 3 5.84 -8.04 11.32
N ARG A 4 5.15 -6.98 10.87
CA ARG A 4 3.79 -6.60 11.33
C ARG A 4 2.73 -7.66 11.01
N ASN A 5 2.85 -8.32 9.87
CA ASN A 5 1.91 -9.38 9.45
C ASN A 5 2.36 -10.79 9.87
N ALA A 6 3.40 -10.92 10.69
CA ALA A 6 3.95 -12.22 11.10
C ALA A 6 2.92 -13.06 11.87
N ALA A 7 2.10 -12.43 12.72
CA ALA A 7 1.06 -13.13 13.48
C ALA A 7 -0.03 -13.74 12.58
N PHE A 8 -0.36 -13.10 11.44
CA PHE A 8 -1.27 -13.68 10.46
C PHE A 8 -0.63 -14.88 9.74
N ARG A 9 0.66 -14.76 9.36
CA ARG A 9 1.41 -15.84 8.70
C ARG A 9 1.59 -17.08 9.58
N ARG A 10 1.83 -16.87 10.88
CA ARG A 10 2.07 -17.94 11.85
C ARG A 10 0.78 -18.58 12.38
N LYS A 11 -0.41 -18.12 11.95
CA LYS A 11 -1.74 -18.63 12.37
C LYS A 11 -1.92 -18.79 13.89
N THR A 12 -1.17 -18.03 14.69
CA THR A 12 -0.95 -18.32 16.12
C THR A 12 -1.87 -17.52 17.04
N ASN A 13 -2.76 -16.70 16.49
CA ASN A 13 -3.68 -15.89 17.28
C ASN A 13 -5.11 -16.08 16.76
N THR A 14 -5.87 -16.90 17.47
CA THR A 14 -7.22 -17.36 17.14
C THR A 14 -8.27 -16.25 17.24
N TYR A 15 -8.01 -15.16 17.97
CA TYR A 15 -9.08 -14.30 18.50
C TYR A 15 -9.22 -12.90 17.86
N THR A 16 -8.29 -12.43 17.01
CA THR A 16 -8.28 -10.99 16.65
C THR A 16 -7.84 -10.67 15.22
N LYS A 17 -8.00 -11.60 14.28
CA LYS A 17 -7.34 -11.52 12.97
C LYS A 17 -8.31 -11.87 11.82
N SER A 18 -9.30 -11.02 11.53
CA SER A 18 -10.15 -11.23 10.33
C SER A 18 -9.33 -11.04 9.04
N LYS A 19 -9.61 -11.86 8.02
CA LYS A 19 -8.94 -11.77 6.71
C LYS A 19 -9.18 -10.41 6.05
N GLU A 20 -10.38 -9.85 6.23
CA GLU A 20 -10.76 -8.54 5.72
C GLU A 20 -9.86 -7.43 6.27
N ASN A 21 -9.61 -7.42 7.58
CA ASN A 21 -8.75 -6.42 8.21
C ASN A 21 -7.29 -6.55 7.80
N LEU A 22 -6.82 -7.77 7.53
CA LEU A 22 -5.50 -8.01 6.94
C LEU A 22 -5.44 -7.44 5.52
N GLN A 23 -6.42 -7.76 4.68
CA GLN A 23 -6.45 -7.33 3.28
C GLN A 23 -6.48 -5.81 3.22
N ARG A 24 -7.35 -5.14 3.99
CA ARG A 24 -7.39 -3.67 4.10
C ARG A 24 -6.02 -3.06 4.43
N THR A 25 -5.28 -3.66 5.36
CA THR A 25 -3.94 -3.19 5.74
C THR A 25 -2.92 -3.39 4.62
N LEU A 26 -3.02 -4.51 3.90
CA LEU A 26 -2.16 -4.80 2.76
C LEU A 26 -2.46 -3.85 1.60
N ASP A 27 -3.73 -3.59 1.31
CA ASP A 27 -4.18 -2.73 0.22
C ASP A 27 -3.69 -1.30 0.42
N VAL A 28 -3.88 -0.74 1.63
CA VAL A 28 -3.36 0.60 1.96
C VAL A 28 -1.85 0.66 1.80
N PHE A 29 -1.13 -0.37 2.25
CA PHE A 29 0.32 -0.39 2.12
C PHE A 29 0.76 -0.50 0.65
N TRP A 30 0.07 -1.33 -0.13
CA TRP A 30 0.35 -1.51 -1.55
C TRP A 30 0.08 -0.22 -2.32
N LEU A 31 -1.02 0.45 -2.03
CA LEU A 31 -1.37 1.75 -2.59
C LEU A 31 -0.27 2.79 -2.30
N VAL A 32 0.10 2.95 -1.03
CA VAL A 32 1.11 3.94 -0.62
C VAL A 32 2.48 3.61 -1.23
N HIS A 33 2.88 2.35 -1.26
CA HIS A 33 4.19 1.96 -1.80
C HIS A 33 4.31 2.19 -3.31
N ASN A 34 3.25 1.89 -4.06
CA ASN A 34 3.29 1.95 -5.52
C ASN A 34 3.02 3.34 -6.07
N PHE A 35 2.15 4.13 -5.43
CA PHE A 35 1.60 5.36 -6.00
C PHE A 35 2.02 6.65 -5.31
N VAL A 36 2.43 6.59 -4.03
CA VAL A 36 2.76 7.80 -3.23
C VAL A 36 4.22 7.85 -2.83
N ARG A 37 4.78 6.72 -2.38
CA ARG A 37 6.14 6.69 -1.85
C ARG A 37 7.16 6.63 -2.99
N VAL A 38 8.01 7.65 -3.05
CA VAL A 38 9.19 7.65 -3.92
C VAL A 38 10.12 6.49 -3.55
N HIS A 39 10.53 5.72 -4.55
CA HIS A 39 11.42 4.60 -4.33
C HIS A 39 12.85 5.07 -4.00
N PHE A 40 13.48 4.42 -3.02
CA PHE A 40 14.76 4.88 -2.46
C PHE A 40 15.88 4.91 -3.50
N THR A 41 15.95 3.90 -4.38
CA THR A 41 17.03 3.76 -5.37
C THR A 41 16.79 4.61 -6.60
N THR A 42 15.56 4.59 -7.14
CA THR A 42 15.25 5.22 -8.42
C THR A 42 14.85 6.68 -8.28
N LYS A 43 14.52 7.12 -7.06
CA LYS A 43 14.01 8.47 -6.78
C LYS A 43 12.73 8.83 -7.54
N VAL A 44 12.03 7.82 -8.07
CA VAL A 44 10.73 7.95 -8.74
C VAL A 44 9.74 6.98 -8.09
N VAL A 45 8.47 7.33 -8.08
CA VAL A 45 7.35 6.45 -7.71
C VAL A 45 7.28 5.24 -8.64
N HIS A 46 6.98 4.06 -8.10
CA HIS A 46 6.94 2.80 -8.87
C HIS A 46 5.94 2.85 -10.03
N ALA A 47 4.72 3.32 -9.79
CA ALA A 47 3.67 3.42 -10.80
C ALA A 47 4.05 4.36 -11.96
N VAL A 48 4.81 5.42 -11.67
CA VAL A 48 5.32 6.35 -12.70
C VAL A 48 6.40 5.67 -13.54
N LYS A 49 7.35 4.97 -12.90
CA LYS A 49 8.39 4.22 -13.62
C LYS A 49 7.82 3.11 -14.52
N LEU A 50 6.70 2.50 -14.11
CA LEU A 50 6.00 1.48 -14.87
C LEU A 50 5.13 2.06 -16.01
N GLY A 51 4.97 3.40 -16.09
CA GLY A 51 4.12 4.05 -17.09
C GLY A 51 2.62 3.93 -16.80
N ILE A 52 2.23 3.49 -15.61
CA ILE A 52 0.82 3.39 -15.18
C ILE A 52 0.27 4.79 -14.87
N LEU A 53 1.11 5.66 -14.32
CA LEU A 53 0.78 7.05 -14.04
C LEU A 53 1.73 7.98 -14.79
N ALA A 54 1.18 9.09 -15.28
CA ALA A 54 1.98 10.17 -15.86
C ALA A 54 2.78 10.93 -14.78
N THR A 55 2.22 11.08 -13.58
CA THR A 55 2.81 11.85 -12.48
C THR A 55 2.60 11.17 -11.13
N GLU A 56 3.43 11.53 -10.16
CA GLU A 56 3.31 11.09 -8.76
C GLU A 56 1.97 11.52 -8.15
N ILE A 57 1.40 10.70 -7.25
CA ILE A 57 0.22 11.09 -6.46
C ILE A 57 0.70 11.57 -5.09
N SER A 58 0.34 12.80 -4.71
CA SER A 58 0.61 13.31 -3.38
C SER A 58 -0.40 12.79 -2.35
N TRP A 59 -0.06 12.86 -1.06
CA TRP A 59 -0.98 12.45 0.01
C TRP A 59 -2.29 13.23 0.02
N SER A 60 -2.24 14.53 -0.26
CA SER A 60 -3.46 15.35 -0.33
C SER A 60 -4.35 14.90 -1.48
N GLN A 61 -3.76 14.65 -2.66
CA GLN A 61 -4.51 14.13 -3.81
C GLN A 61 -5.13 12.77 -3.51
N LEU A 62 -4.38 11.86 -2.88
CA LEU A 62 -4.87 10.53 -2.53
C LEU A 62 -6.07 10.59 -1.56
N LEU A 63 -5.99 11.44 -0.53
CA LEU A 63 -7.05 11.55 0.48
C LEU A 63 -8.28 12.31 0.00
N THR A 64 -8.13 13.15 -1.03
CA THR A 64 -9.25 13.93 -1.61
C THR A 64 -9.87 13.23 -2.83
N MET A 65 -9.26 12.13 -3.30
CA MET A 65 -9.74 11.36 -4.45
C MET A 65 -11.09 10.72 -4.14
N ARG A 66 -12.14 11.12 -4.87
CA ARG A 66 -13.49 10.53 -4.76
C ARG A 66 -13.63 9.19 -5.46
N TYR A 67 -12.89 8.98 -6.55
CA TYR A 67 -12.88 7.75 -7.34
C TYR A 67 -11.44 7.44 -7.75
N ALA A 68 -11.05 6.18 -7.60
CA ALA A 68 -9.82 5.65 -8.19
C ALA A 68 -10.10 5.26 -9.64
N ILE A 69 -9.22 5.68 -10.55
CA ILE A 69 -9.27 5.36 -12.00
C ILE A 69 -8.90 3.90 -12.21
#